data_AF-A0A368ZD72-F1
#
_entry.id   AF-A0A368ZD72-F1
#
_cell.length_a   1.000
_cell.length_b   1.000
_cell.length_c   1.000
_cell.angle_alpha   90.00
_cell.angle_beta   90.00
_cell.angle_gamma   90.00
#
_symmetry.space_group_name_H-M   'P 1'
#
loop_
_entity.id
_entity.type
_entity.pdbx_description
1 polymer ?
#
loop_
_entity_poly.entity_id
_entity_poly.type
_entity_poly.pdbx_seq_one_letter_code
_entity_poly.pdbx_strand_id
1 'polypeptide(L)'
;MEASKYLVLLLILITIIAFGFYILFKGIIKKDNGLKYFSLALIGILLTAILYNIFPNFLTDKPSEKELVGIYKIVSADNGIPKSDYKSYTLDLKKDGTFEFTQTPGIKLCKKGNYELDYSFENNEISFQCENNWTPKHLKRKLFGFEIEFYIDFDNGKSICFEKIE
;
A
#
# COMPACT_ATOMS: atom_id res chain seq x y z
N MET A 1 -13.47 4.49 -3.41
CA MET A 1 -13.87 5.76 -4.07
C MET A 1 -12.88 6.91 -3.82
N GLU A 2 -12.02 6.83 -2.81
CA GLU A 2 -10.99 7.85 -2.55
C GLU A 2 -9.74 7.68 -3.43
N ALA A 3 -9.30 6.44 -3.66
CA ALA A 3 -8.15 6.12 -4.53
C ALA A 3 -8.26 6.71 -5.95
N SER A 4 -9.45 6.71 -6.56
CA SER A 4 -9.66 7.29 -7.89
C SER A 4 -9.54 8.82 -7.89
N LYS A 5 -9.86 9.50 -6.78
CA LYS A 5 -9.70 10.94 -6.65
C LYS A 5 -8.22 11.33 -6.64
N TYR A 6 -7.37 10.54 -5.97
CA TYR A 6 -5.94 10.78 -5.90
C TYR A 6 -5.21 10.51 -7.21
N LEU A 7 -5.62 9.46 -7.95
CA LEU A 7 -5.10 9.21 -9.30
C LEU A 7 -5.42 10.38 -10.25
N VAL A 8 -6.64 10.90 -10.17
CA VAL A 8 -7.06 12.08 -10.94
C VAL A 8 -6.25 13.31 -10.54
N LEU A 9 -6.03 13.51 -9.24
CA LEU A 9 -5.21 14.63 -8.72
C LEU A 9 -3.75 14.54 -9.19
N LEU A 10 -3.18 13.34 -9.20
CA LEU A 10 -1.83 13.08 -9.72
C LEU A 10 -1.73 13.40 -11.22
N LEU A 11 -2.72 12.95 -12.01
CA LEU A 11 -2.76 13.21 -13.44
C LEU A 11 -2.89 14.71 -13.75
N ILE A 12 -3.75 15.43 -13.01
CA ILE A 12 -3.90 16.89 -13.09
C ILE A 12 -2.55 17.57 -12.77
N LEU A 13 -1.84 17.07 -11.75
CA LEU A 13 -0.55 17.64 -11.38
C LEU A 13 0.51 17.47 -12.46
N ILE A 14 0.63 16.27 -13.01
CA ILE A 14 1.56 15.98 -14.11
C ILE A 14 1.25 16.88 -15.30
N THR A 15 -0.02 17.11 -15.62
CA THR A 15 -0.42 18.01 -16.71
C THR A 15 -0.07 19.47 -16.41
N ILE A 16 -0.27 19.96 -15.18
CA ILE A 16 0.12 21.33 -14.77
C ILE A 16 1.64 21.51 -14.91
N ILE A 17 2.43 20.55 -14.43
CA ILE A 17 3.90 20.60 -14.49
C ILE A 17 4.36 20.57 -15.96
N ALA A 18 3.84 19.63 -16.77
CA ALA A 18 4.19 19.52 -18.19
C ALA A 18 3.83 20.80 -18.97
N PHE A 19 2.67 21.40 -18.69
CA PHE A 19 2.24 22.65 -19.30
C PHE A 19 3.12 23.84 -18.87
N GLY A 20 3.53 23.90 -17.59
CA GLY A 20 4.49 24.89 -17.08
C GLY A 20 5.85 24.80 -17.80
N PHE A 21 6.37 23.59 -17.98
CA PHE A 21 7.60 23.36 -18.77
C PHE A 21 7.44 23.77 -20.23
N TYR A 22 6.33 23.42 -20.87
CA TYR A 22 6.03 23.81 -22.25
C TYR A 22 6.06 25.34 -22.43
N ILE A 23 5.43 26.06 -21.50
CA ILE A 23 5.40 27.53 -21.51
C ILE A 23 6.81 28.10 -21.31
N LEU A 24 7.61 27.56 -20.38
CA LEU A 24 9.01 27.96 -20.18
C LEU A 24 9.84 27.79 -21.45
N PHE A 25 9.77 26.62 -22.10
CA PHE A 25 10.49 26.36 -23.36
C PHE A 25 10.08 27.35 -24.46
N LYS A 26 8.77 27.62 -24.62
CA LYS A 26 8.31 28.62 -25.59
C LYS A 26 8.75 30.05 -25.25
N GLY A 27 8.75 30.41 -23.96
CA GLY A 27 9.18 31.72 -23.48
C GLY A 27 10.67 31.98 -23.72
N ILE A 28 11.52 30.97 -23.44
CA ILE A 28 12.96 31.01 -23.72
C ILE A 28 13.22 31.19 -25.22
N ILE A 29 12.51 30.43 -26.07
CA ILE A 29 12.66 30.50 -27.53
C ILE A 29 12.23 31.86 -28.10
N LYS A 30 11.20 32.50 -27.54
CA LYS A 30 10.70 33.81 -28.01
C LYS A 30 11.41 35.03 -27.43
N LYS A 31 12.31 34.86 -26.44
CA LYS A 31 13.15 35.92 -25.85
C LYS A 31 12.35 37.14 -25.35
N ASP A 32 11.08 36.95 -25.01
CA ASP A 32 10.15 38.01 -24.64
C ASP A 32 9.65 37.75 -23.21
N ASN A 33 9.79 38.74 -22.33
CA ASN A 33 9.36 38.73 -20.92
C ASN A 33 9.74 37.50 -20.07
N GLY A 34 11.04 37.21 -19.95
CA GLY A 34 11.58 36.13 -19.11
C GLY A 34 11.14 36.15 -17.62
N LEU A 35 10.76 37.31 -17.08
CA LEU A 35 10.36 37.45 -15.67
C LEU A 35 9.03 36.73 -15.34
N LYS A 36 8.04 36.78 -16.24
CA LYS A 36 6.72 36.12 -16.03
C LYS A 36 6.84 34.59 -16.06
N TYR A 37 7.72 34.07 -16.91
CA TYR A 37 7.94 32.64 -17.04
C TYR A 37 8.74 32.07 -15.86
N PHE A 38 9.66 32.87 -15.29
CA PHE A 38 10.37 32.52 -14.07
C PHE A 38 9.44 32.39 -12.86
N SER A 39 8.45 33.28 -12.71
CA SER A 39 7.45 33.16 -11.63
C SER A 39 6.57 31.91 -11.74
N LEU A 40 6.25 31.46 -12.95
CA LEU A 40 5.51 30.20 -13.18
C LEU A 40 6.33 28.97 -12.78
N ALA A 41 7.64 28.97 -13.08
CA ALA A 41 8.55 27.91 -12.65
C ALA A 41 8.62 27.81 -11.12
N LEU A 42 8.69 28.96 -10.45
CA LEU A 42 8.78 29.06 -8.99
C LEU A 42 7.51 28.51 -8.31
N ILE A 43 6.33 28.83 -8.85
CA ILE A 43 5.04 28.30 -8.39
C ILE A 43 4.99 26.78 -8.58
N GLY A 44 5.49 26.27 -9.71
CA GLY A 44 5.59 24.83 -9.97
C GLY A 44 6.47 24.10 -8.93
N ILE A 45 7.64 24.66 -8.60
CA ILE A 45 8.55 24.10 -7.58
C ILE A 45 7.88 24.09 -6.21
N LEU A 46 7.22 25.18 -5.81
CA LEU A 46 6.49 25.28 -4.54
C LEU A 46 5.36 24.25 -4.44
N LEU A 47 4.55 24.09 -5.50
CA LEU A 47 3.50 23.07 -5.56
C LEU A 47 4.09 21.65 -5.43
N THR A 48 5.19 21.38 -6.12
CA THR A 48 5.86 20.07 -6.07
C THR A 48 6.40 19.79 -4.67
N ALA A 49 6.98 20.79 -4.00
CA ALA A 49 7.48 20.66 -2.63
C ALA A 49 6.35 20.45 -1.60
N ILE A 50 5.21 21.15 -1.76
CA ILE A 50 4.02 20.94 -0.91
C ILE A 50 3.51 19.52 -1.09
N LEU A 51 3.41 19.03 -2.32
CA LEU A 51 2.91 17.69 -2.61
C LEU A 51 3.87 16.61 -2.16
N TYR A 52 5.18 16.83 -2.29
CA TYR A 52 6.20 15.93 -1.75
C TYR A 52 6.11 15.80 -0.23
N ASN A 53 5.64 16.81 0.49
CA ASN A 53 5.42 16.72 1.94
C ASN A 53 4.10 16.04 2.31
N ILE A 54 3.08 16.08 1.44
CA ILE A 54 1.75 15.47 1.70
C ILE A 54 1.72 13.99 1.29
N PHE A 55 2.38 13.64 0.18
CA PHE A 55 2.37 12.28 -0.38
C PHE A 55 2.96 11.17 0.52
N PRO A 56 4.10 11.35 1.21
CA PRO A 56 4.65 10.29 2.04
C PRO A 56 3.69 9.93 3.17
N ASN A 57 3.07 10.92 3.84
CA ASN A 57 2.13 10.66 4.93
C ASN A 57 0.93 9.81 4.45
N PHE A 58 0.36 10.12 3.28
CA PHE A 58 -0.78 9.35 2.77
C PHE A 58 -0.43 7.93 2.31
N LEU A 59 0.83 7.70 1.91
CA LEU A 59 1.33 6.37 1.51
C LEU A 59 1.90 5.58 2.70
N THR A 60 2.18 6.24 3.83
CA THR A 60 2.72 5.61 5.05
C THR A 60 1.73 5.53 6.20
N ASP A 61 0.51 6.06 6.03
CA ASP A 61 -0.53 5.96 7.05
C ASP A 61 -0.87 4.49 7.33
N LYS A 62 -0.89 4.16 8.62
CA LYS A 62 -1.13 2.81 9.13
C LYS A 62 -2.62 2.47 9.00
N PRO A 63 -3.00 1.27 8.51
CA PRO A 63 -4.40 0.93 8.29
C PRO A 63 -5.11 0.69 9.62
N SER A 64 -6.19 1.41 9.90
CA SER A 64 -7.01 1.19 11.09
C SER A 64 -7.60 -0.22 11.14
N GLU A 65 -7.99 -0.70 12.34
CA GLU A 65 -8.65 -2.02 12.50
C GLU A 65 -9.85 -2.18 11.56
N LYS A 66 -10.63 -1.11 11.38
CA LYS A 66 -11.79 -1.11 10.48
C LYS A 66 -11.42 -1.31 9.03
N GLU A 67 -10.25 -0.82 8.61
CA GLU A 67 -9.74 -0.99 7.24
C GLU A 67 -9.21 -2.41 7.01
N LEU A 68 -8.72 -3.08 8.06
CA LEU A 68 -8.31 -4.48 8.03
C LEU A 68 -9.47 -5.47 7.93
N VAL A 69 -10.66 -5.13 8.42
CA VAL A 69 -11.79 -6.07 8.39
C VAL A 69 -12.17 -6.42 6.96
N GLY A 70 -12.19 -7.71 6.63
CA GLY A 70 -12.63 -8.22 5.33
C GLY A 70 -12.00 -9.55 4.95
N ILE A 71 -12.30 -10.00 3.74
CA ILE A 71 -11.80 -11.26 3.19
C ILE A 71 -10.57 -11.00 2.33
N TYR A 72 -9.55 -11.80 2.54
CA TYR A 72 -8.27 -11.75 1.85
C TYR A 72 -8.00 -13.02 1.06
N LYS A 73 -7.33 -12.89 -0.08
CA LYS A 73 -6.92 -14.00 -0.94
C LYS A 73 -5.47 -13.88 -1.34
N ILE A 74 -4.85 -15.02 -1.67
CA ILE A 74 -3.48 -15.05 -2.16
C ILE A 74 -3.39 -14.28 -3.49
N VAL A 75 -2.41 -13.39 -3.58
CA VAL A 75 -2.05 -12.67 -4.81
C VAL A 75 -0.63 -13.00 -5.27
N SER A 76 0.23 -13.48 -4.38
CA SER A 76 1.58 -13.95 -4.67
C SER A 76 1.98 -15.08 -3.71
N ALA A 77 2.72 -16.08 -4.18
CA ALA A 77 3.22 -17.19 -3.38
C ALA A 77 4.51 -17.79 -3.98
N ASP A 78 5.61 -17.76 -3.22
CA ASP A 78 6.94 -18.22 -3.66
C ASP A 78 7.24 -19.68 -3.31
N ASN A 79 6.22 -20.43 -2.89
CA ASN A 79 6.34 -21.82 -2.42
C ASN A 79 5.76 -22.85 -3.39
N GLY A 80 5.47 -22.45 -4.63
CA GLY A 80 4.98 -23.36 -5.67
C GLY A 80 3.48 -23.65 -5.62
N ILE A 81 2.68 -22.92 -4.82
CA ILE A 81 1.22 -22.99 -4.92
C ILE A 81 0.79 -22.53 -6.33
N PRO A 82 0.03 -23.34 -7.09
CA PRO A 82 -0.47 -22.95 -8.40
C PRO A 82 -1.41 -21.73 -8.31
N LYS A 83 -1.29 -20.79 -9.26
CA LYS A 83 -2.18 -19.61 -9.31
C LYS A 83 -3.68 -19.97 -9.42
N SER A 84 -4.01 -21.13 -9.99
CA SER A 84 -5.38 -21.65 -10.04
C SER A 84 -6.00 -21.83 -8.65
N ASP A 85 -5.16 -22.10 -7.66
CA ASP A 85 -5.59 -22.50 -6.33
C ASP A 85 -5.62 -21.30 -5.38
N TYR A 86 -5.11 -20.13 -5.77
CA TYR A 86 -5.07 -18.94 -4.91
C TYR A 86 -6.43 -18.56 -4.34
N LYS A 87 -7.50 -18.82 -5.09
CA LYS A 87 -8.88 -18.51 -4.67
C LYS A 87 -9.42 -19.42 -3.57
N SER A 88 -8.85 -20.60 -3.37
CA SER A 88 -9.28 -21.53 -2.32
C SER A 88 -8.68 -21.19 -0.96
N TYR A 89 -7.57 -20.44 -0.93
CA TYR A 89 -6.92 -20.00 0.30
C TYR A 89 -7.42 -18.61 0.70
N THR A 90 -8.05 -18.53 1.86
CA THR A 90 -8.67 -17.31 2.39
C THR A 90 -8.21 -17.01 3.80
N LEU A 91 -8.13 -15.72 4.10
CA LEU A 91 -7.98 -15.17 5.44
C LEU A 91 -9.12 -14.16 5.63
N ASP A 92 -9.99 -14.37 6.61
CA ASP A 92 -11.11 -13.49 6.93
C ASP A 92 -10.84 -12.81 8.27
N LEU A 93 -10.73 -11.48 8.27
CA LEU A 93 -10.55 -10.65 9.46
C LEU A 93 -11.88 -10.01 9.86
N LYS A 94 -12.38 -10.32 11.05
CA LYS A 94 -13.70 -9.90 11.50
C LYS A 94 -13.64 -8.67 12.39
N LYS A 95 -14.78 -7.96 12.50
CA LYS A 95 -14.93 -6.71 13.28
C LYS A 95 -14.72 -6.89 14.79
N ASP A 96 -14.87 -8.11 15.28
CA ASP A 96 -14.71 -8.44 16.70
C ASP A 96 -13.27 -8.79 17.08
N GLY A 97 -12.30 -8.59 16.17
CA GLY A 97 -10.90 -8.93 16.40
C GLY A 97 -10.58 -10.41 16.23
N THR A 98 -11.51 -11.21 15.70
CA THR A 98 -11.25 -12.64 15.39
C THR A 98 -10.93 -12.85 13.92
N PHE A 99 -10.27 -13.96 13.59
CA PHE A 99 -10.00 -14.35 12.21
C PHE A 99 -10.40 -15.78 11.90
N GLU A 100 -10.64 -16.07 10.62
CA GLU A 100 -10.71 -17.42 10.07
C GLU A 100 -9.72 -17.59 8.92
N PHE A 101 -8.97 -18.69 8.92
CA PHE A 101 -7.91 -18.96 7.96
C PHE A 101 -8.05 -20.35 7.34
N THR A 102 -7.99 -20.39 6.01
CA THR A 102 -7.88 -21.65 5.29
C THR A 102 -6.42 -22.09 5.30
N GLN A 103 -6.18 -23.29 5.83
CA GLN A 103 -4.84 -23.83 5.98
C GLN A 103 -4.08 -23.83 4.65
N THR A 104 -3.02 -23.05 4.60
CA THR A 104 -2.23 -22.81 3.39
C THR A 104 -0.86 -23.47 3.55
N PRO A 105 -0.39 -24.27 2.58
CA PRO A 105 0.94 -24.88 2.62
C PRO A 105 2.03 -23.83 2.89
N GLY A 106 2.95 -24.13 3.80
CA GLY A 106 4.04 -23.22 4.19
C GLY A 106 3.68 -22.18 5.26
N ILE A 107 2.41 -21.95 5.57
CA ILE A 107 1.99 -21.02 6.62
C ILE A 107 1.59 -21.80 7.88
N LYS A 108 2.30 -21.53 8.98
CA LYS A 108 1.96 -22.05 10.31
C LYS A 108 1.03 -21.06 11.03
N LEU A 109 -0.25 -21.10 10.68
CA LEU A 109 -1.32 -20.35 11.35
C LEU A 109 -2.48 -21.30 11.65
N CYS A 110 -3.12 -21.14 12.81
CA CYS A 110 -4.31 -21.88 13.17
C CYS A 110 -5.51 -21.49 12.29
N LYS A 111 -6.56 -22.32 12.26
CA LYS A 111 -7.75 -22.05 11.45
C LYS A 111 -8.59 -20.89 11.97
N LYS A 112 -8.57 -20.63 13.27
CA LYS A 112 -9.32 -19.55 13.92
C LYS A 112 -8.53 -19.04 15.13
N GLY A 113 -8.64 -17.75 15.42
CA GLY A 113 -7.98 -17.12 16.54
C GLY A 113 -8.32 -15.64 16.63
N ASN A 114 -7.52 -14.89 17.38
CA ASN A 114 -7.64 -13.43 17.47
C ASN A 114 -6.55 -12.77 16.63
N TYR A 115 -6.78 -11.53 16.20
CA TYR A 115 -5.76 -10.69 15.62
C TYR A 115 -5.78 -9.32 16.28
N GLU A 116 -4.62 -8.68 16.32
CA GLU A 116 -4.47 -7.33 16.85
C GLU A 116 -3.48 -6.55 15.99
N LEU A 117 -3.73 -5.26 15.82
CA LEU A 117 -2.76 -4.35 15.24
C LEU A 117 -1.67 -4.06 16.28
N ASP A 118 -0.47 -4.56 16.03
CA ASP A 118 0.69 -4.29 16.87
C ASP A 118 1.67 -3.43 16.10
N TYR A 119 1.60 -2.12 16.31
CA TYR A 119 2.44 -1.14 15.65
C TYR A 119 3.74 -0.82 16.38
N SER A 120 4.08 -1.62 17.39
CA SER A 120 5.23 -1.37 18.26
C SER A 120 6.57 -1.46 17.51
N PHE A 121 6.59 -2.08 16.33
CA PHE A 121 7.79 -2.23 15.50
C PHE A 121 7.55 -1.66 14.11
N GLU A 122 8.58 -1.02 13.54
CA GLU A 122 8.49 -0.34 12.24
C GLU A 122 8.14 -1.26 11.05
N ASN A 123 8.18 -2.58 11.25
CA ASN A 123 7.87 -3.61 10.24
C ASN A 123 6.89 -4.70 10.73
N ASN A 124 6.37 -4.63 11.95
CA ASN A 124 5.32 -5.54 12.40
C ASN A 124 4.10 -4.68 12.63
N GLU A 125 2.99 -5.07 12.02
CA GLU A 125 1.80 -4.23 12.03
C GLU A 125 0.55 -5.03 12.37
N ILE A 126 0.58 -6.37 12.25
CA ILE A 126 -0.53 -7.24 12.67
C ILE A 126 0.00 -8.51 13.31
N SER A 127 -0.59 -8.89 14.44
CA SER A 127 -0.24 -10.07 15.21
C SER A 127 -1.43 -11.02 15.25
N PHE A 128 -1.18 -12.30 15.01
CA PHE A 128 -2.21 -13.34 15.07
C PHE A 128 -1.99 -14.22 16.29
N GLN A 129 -3.04 -14.37 17.10
CA GLN A 129 -3.06 -15.24 18.26
C GLN A 129 -3.67 -16.60 17.91
N CYS A 130 -2.89 -17.65 18.12
CA CYS A 130 -3.34 -19.03 18.08
C CYS A 130 -3.16 -19.65 19.46
N GLU A 131 -4.27 -19.92 20.15
CA GLU A 131 -4.28 -20.35 21.55
C GLU A 131 -3.49 -19.33 22.42
N ASN A 132 -2.34 -19.73 22.97
CA ASN A 132 -1.51 -18.87 23.81
C ASN A 132 -0.30 -18.25 23.07
N ASN A 133 -0.17 -18.49 21.76
CA ASN A 133 0.98 -18.06 20.98
C ASN A 133 0.61 -16.91 20.02
N TRP A 134 1.39 -15.84 20.06
CA TRP A 134 1.28 -14.72 19.13
C TRP A 134 2.33 -14.83 18.03
N THR A 135 1.90 -14.62 16.79
CA THR A 135 2.78 -14.63 15.62
C THR A 135 2.63 -13.31 14.86
N PRO A 136 3.67 -12.47 14.81
CA PRO A 136 3.62 -11.22 14.05
C PRO A 136 3.69 -11.51 12.54
N LYS A 137 3.06 -10.62 11.77
CA LYS A 137 3.09 -10.58 10.30
C LYS A 137 3.28 -9.15 9.80
N HIS A 138 3.81 -9.06 8.59
CA HIS A 138 4.10 -7.80 7.95
C HIS A 138 2.88 -7.33 7.16
N LEU A 139 2.48 -6.06 7.34
CA LEU A 139 1.54 -5.40 6.45
C LEU A 139 2.36 -4.64 5.41
N LYS A 140 2.43 -5.21 4.21
CA LYS A 140 3.14 -4.61 3.08
C LYS A 140 2.26 -3.56 2.42
N ARG A 141 2.65 -2.29 2.54
CA ARG A 141 1.92 -1.17 1.96
C ARG A 141 2.10 -1.12 0.44
N LYS A 142 1.01 -0.83 -0.27
CA LYS A 142 0.99 -0.58 -1.71
C LYS A 142 0.57 0.85 -1.98
N LEU A 143 0.73 1.27 -3.25
CA LEU A 143 0.15 2.53 -3.73
C LEU A 143 -1.37 2.60 -3.46
N PHE A 144 -2.06 1.45 -3.48
CA PHE A 144 -3.46 1.31 -3.12
C PHE A 144 -3.64 0.09 -2.22
N GLY A 145 -3.99 0.32 -0.96
CA GLY A 145 -4.23 -0.75 0.02
C GLY A 145 -2.96 -1.38 0.58
N PHE A 146 -3.10 -2.60 1.07
CA PHE A 146 -2.05 -3.34 1.76
C PHE A 146 -2.18 -4.84 1.50
N GLU A 147 -1.06 -5.54 1.60
CA GLU A 147 -1.00 -7.00 1.65
C GLU A 147 -0.60 -7.46 3.04
N ILE A 148 -1.13 -8.59 3.48
CA ILE A 148 -0.62 -9.31 4.65
C ILE A 148 0.41 -10.32 4.13
N GLU A 149 1.67 -10.15 4.53
CA GLU A 149 2.78 -10.97 4.09
C GLU A 149 3.18 -12.00 5.15
N PHE A 150 3.22 -13.27 4.72
CA PHE A 150 3.67 -14.41 5.51
C PHE A 150 5.02 -14.89 4.97
N TYR A 151 6.10 -14.62 5.71
CA TYR A 151 7.39 -15.25 5.43
C TYR A 151 7.33 -16.75 5.72
N ILE A 152 7.72 -17.54 4.73
CA ILE A 152 7.84 -19.00 4.85
C ILE A 152 9.29 -19.39 5.09
N ASP A 153 10.22 -18.65 4.48
CA ASP A 153 11.66 -18.87 4.56
C ASP A 153 12.34 -17.51 4.63
N PHE A 154 12.79 -17.14 5.83
CA PHE A 154 13.44 -15.85 6.08
C PHE A 154 14.79 -15.74 5.37
N ASP A 155 15.53 -16.84 5.25
CA ASP A 155 16.88 -16.85 4.67
C ASP A 155 16.83 -16.67 3.15
N ASN A 156 15.80 -17.23 2.50
CA ASN A 156 15.61 -17.14 1.05
C ASN A 156 14.58 -16.09 0.63
N GLY A 157 14.04 -15.31 1.56
CA GLY A 157 13.08 -14.23 1.30
C GLY A 157 11.76 -14.69 0.68
N LYS A 158 11.36 -15.96 0.86
CA LYS A 158 10.13 -16.50 0.26
C LYS A 158 8.92 -16.14 1.10
N SER A 159 7.89 -15.61 0.46
CA SER A 159 6.66 -15.23 1.14
C SER A 159 5.38 -15.63 0.39
N ILE A 160 4.27 -15.55 1.11
CA ILE A 160 2.92 -15.55 0.54
C ILE A 160 2.25 -14.24 0.94
N CYS A 161 1.69 -13.54 -0.04
CA CYS A 161 0.97 -12.30 0.16
C CYS A 161 -0.54 -12.51 -0.01
N PHE A 162 -1.30 -11.95 0.93
CA PHE A 162 -2.76 -11.91 0.91
C PHE A 162 -3.25 -10.47 0.70
N GLU A 163 -4.16 -10.26 -0.25
CA GLU A 163 -4.77 -8.94 -0.52
C GLU A 163 -6.28 -9.00 -0.28
N LYS A 164 -6.82 -7.90 0.27
CA LYS A 164 -8.24 -7.75 0.55
C LYS A 164 -9.04 -7.71 -0.76
N ILE A 165 -10.11 -8.49 -0.84
CA ILE A 165 -11.01 -8.53 -1.99
C ILE A 165 -12.34 -7.78 -1.75
N GLU A 166 -12.75 -7.64 -0.49
CA GLU A 166 -14.00 -7.00 -0.04
C GLU A 166 -13.77 -6.19 1.23
#